data_AF-A0A1D3TW22-F1
#
_entry.id   AF-A0A1D3TW22-F1
#
_cell.length_a   1.000
_cell.length_b   1.000
_cell.length_c   1.000
_cell.angle_alpha   90.00
_cell.angle_beta   90.00
_cell.angle_gamma   90.00
#
_symmetry.space_group_name_H-M   'P 1'
#
loop_
_entity.id
_entity.type
_entity.pdbx_description
1 polymer ?
#
loop_
_entity_poly.entity_id
_entity_poly.type
_entity_poly.pdbx_seq_one_letter_code
_entity_poly.pdbx_strand_id
1 'polypeptide(L)'
;MKKVIFCNIAWMKEYKGITEDDKPKNGGAYVGQNQYAHEVHNFVDYNKFCYGYVSTNGENHIERFGKIYEQQDEARDVLVVWVATDGIGKNRIVGWYKNASMFRYYQEIFNSNMGGLDLGYVFRAKAEECYLLPEKKRTFLVPRAQKEGQGRGMGQANIWYADSEYAKQEYVPRVIEYINQYDGEFVHVAFTENEIHAEAQTEETDINKLLEISQTAADPLKALRFANTAMKLDYSYKTVMNRGDAMLYSFRYDEAVEDYKCAMDLNESDTNARTNLMDIYIMLEKNEEAIKMGEELEKLETDEEILDNIKLNLASLYCIEQDFEQMEKRLVLIAKKEIAEYNERIKVIREIAQEKKRYMSMR
;
A
#
# COMPACT_ATOMS: atom_id res chain seq x y z
N MET A 1 0.54 -7.42 29.14
CA MET A 1 0.42 -5.95 28.96
C MET A 1 0.30 -5.69 27.46
N LYS A 2 -0.55 -4.76 27.03
CA LYS A 2 -0.74 -4.47 25.59
C LYS A 2 0.55 -3.85 25.02
N LYS A 3 0.99 -4.28 23.83
CA LYS A 3 2.18 -3.71 23.16
C LYS A 3 1.77 -2.39 22.54
N VAL A 4 2.36 -1.29 23.00
CA VAL A 4 2.01 0.06 22.53
C VAL A 4 3.27 0.76 22.07
N ILE A 5 3.19 1.43 20.93
CA ILE A 5 4.29 2.20 20.35
C ILE A 5 3.76 3.54 19.88
N PHE A 6 4.55 4.59 20.07
CA PHE A 6 4.23 5.95 19.62
C PHE A 6 5.17 6.35 18.49
N CYS A 7 4.60 6.79 17.38
CA CYS A 7 5.31 7.10 16.15
C CYS A 7 5.09 8.56 15.76
N ASN A 8 6.15 9.35 15.75
CA ASN A 8 6.13 10.76 15.37
C ASN A 8 6.27 10.89 13.86
N ILE A 9 5.28 11.52 13.24
CA ILE A 9 5.17 11.76 11.79
C ILE A 9 4.85 13.24 11.53
N ALA A 10 4.95 13.70 10.29
CA ALA A 10 4.47 15.03 9.93
C ALA A 10 2.95 15.17 10.15
N TRP A 11 2.50 16.40 10.40
CA TRP A 11 1.07 16.70 10.50
C TRP A 11 0.44 16.78 9.12
N MET A 12 -0.59 15.96 8.89
CA MET A 12 -1.46 15.97 7.70
C MET A 12 -2.91 15.75 8.10
N LYS A 13 -3.87 16.16 7.28
CA LYS A 13 -5.31 15.98 7.52
C LYS A 13 -5.75 14.55 7.26
N GLU A 14 -5.31 13.96 6.14
CA GLU A 14 -5.85 12.70 5.60
C GLU A 14 -4.81 11.60 5.46
N TYR A 15 -3.53 11.92 5.23
CA TYR A 15 -2.48 10.91 4.99
C TYR A 15 -2.85 9.94 3.86
N LYS A 16 -3.39 10.50 2.76
CA LYS A 16 -3.77 9.78 1.53
C LYS A 16 -3.03 10.29 0.29
N GLY A 17 -1.81 10.78 0.47
CA GLY A 17 -1.05 11.49 -0.54
C GLY A 17 -1.00 13.01 -0.31
N ILE A 18 -0.17 13.68 -1.09
CA ILE A 18 0.03 15.13 -1.01
C ILE A 18 -0.97 15.82 -1.94
N THR A 19 -1.76 16.75 -1.40
CA THR A 19 -2.63 17.62 -2.18
C THR A 19 -2.28 19.10 -1.93
N GLU A 20 -2.91 20.03 -2.64
CA GLU A 20 -2.75 21.45 -2.34
C GLU A 20 -3.20 21.79 -0.91
N ASP A 21 -4.27 21.14 -0.44
CA ASP A 21 -4.91 21.37 0.84
C ASP A 21 -4.33 20.53 1.99
N ASP A 22 -3.56 19.48 1.69
CA ASP A 22 -2.95 18.59 2.67
C ASP A 22 -1.49 18.29 2.34
N LYS A 23 -0.60 19.12 2.88
CA LYS A 23 0.86 18.98 2.77
C LYS A 23 1.43 18.66 4.15
N PRO A 24 2.47 17.80 4.24
CA PRO A 24 3.12 17.48 5.51
C PRO A 24 3.71 18.74 6.15
N LYS A 25 3.42 18.95 7.44
CA LYS A 25 3.95 20.05 8.25
C LYS A 25 4.79 19.51 9.40
N ASN A 26 5.88 20.20 9.72
CA ASN A 26 6.78 19.87 10.84
C ASN A 26 7.43 18.48 10.76
N GLY A 27 7.49 17.87 9.57
CA GLY A 27 8.30 16.68 9.30
C GLY A 27 9.80 17.01 9.36
N GLY A 28 10.63 16.02 9.68
CA GLY A 28 12.10 16.16 9.70
C GLY A 28 12.66 16.74 8.39
N ALA A 29 13.90 17.22 8.43
CA ALA A 29 14.55 17.88 7.31
C ALA A 29 14.38 17.12 5.98
N TYR A 30 14.12 17.87 4.90
CA TYR A 30 13.94 17.48 3.49
C TYR A 30 12.52 17.11 3.02
N VAL A 31 11.74 18.15 2.67
CA VAL A 31 10.82 18.10 1.52
C VAL A 31 11.47 18.91 0.39
N GLY A 32 12.63 18.43 -0.08
CA GLY A 32 13.40 19.04 -1.16
C GLY A 32 13.82 17.96 -2.13
N GLN A 33 13.17 17.93 -3.30
CA GLN A 33 13.56 17.20 -4.52
C GLN A 33 14.27 15.86 -4.27
N ASN A 34 13.50 14.76 -4.21
CA ASN A 34 13.94 13.35 -4.24
C ASN A 34 13.96 12.56 -2.91
N GLN A 35 13.10 12.87 -1.94
CA GLN A 35 12.84 11.95 -0.82
C GLN A 35 11.34 11.70 -0.69
N TYR A 36 10.92 10.49 -1.08
CA TYR A 36 9.55 9.99 -0.99
C TYR A 36 9.09 10.08 0.47
N ALA A 37 8.13 10.96 0.74
CA ALA A 37 7.55 11.08 2.07
C ALA A 37 6.57 9.92 2.29
N HIS A 38 7.06 8.70 2.53
CA HIS A 38 6.21 7.49 2.60
C HIS A 38 5.12 7.58 3.70
N GLU A 39 5.31 8.41 4.75
CA GLU A 39 4.29 8.65 5.78
C GLU A 39 3.00 9.31 5.25
N VAL A 40 3.05 9.96 4.08
CA VAL A 40 1.89 10.62 3.48
C VAL A 40 0.80 9.62 3.05
N HIS A 41 1.08 8.32 3.05
CA HIS A 41 0.13 7.25 2.71
C HIS A 41 -0.25 6.38 3.92
N ASN A 42 0.10 6.77 5.15
CA ASN A 42 -0.19 5.99 6.36
C ASN A 42 -1.69 5.72 6.59
N PHE A 43 -2.63 6.36 5.89
CA PHE A 43 -4.05 6.03 6.03
C PHE A 43 -4.73 5.82 4.67
N VAL A 44 -3.98 5.25 3.72
CA VAL A 44 -4.52 4.66 2.49
C VAL A 44 -4.90 3.21 2.76
N ASP A 45 -6.10 2.83 2.33
CA ASP A 45 -6.52 1.43 2.27
C ASP A 45 -6.05 0.80 0.95
N TYR A 46 -4.90 0.14 1.03
CA TYR A 46 -4.24 -0.55 -0.06
C TYR A 46 -4.56 -2.04 0.04
N ASN A 47 -5.58 -2.47 -0.72
CA ASN A 47 -6.12 -3.82 -0.73
C ASN A 47 -6.42 -4.38 0.68
N LYS A 48 -7.24 -3.66 1.46
CA LYS A 48 -7.71 -4.00 2.82
C LYS A 48 -6.69 -3.79 3.94
N PHE A 49 -5.53 -3.22 3.64
CA PHE A 49 -4.47 -2.95 4.61
C PHE A 49 -3.97 -1.52 4.54
N CYS A 50 -3.58 -0.96 5.68
CA CYS A 50 -2.72 0.21 5.74
C CYS A 50 -1.27 -0.22 6.02
N TYR A 51 -0.35 0.44 5.32
CA TYR A 51 1.09 0.22 5.43
C TYR A 51 1.71 1.46 6.09
N GLY A 52 2.02 1.32 7.37
CA GLY A 52 2.48 2.42 8.20
C GLY A 52 3.98 2.65 8.10
N TYR A 53 4.36 3.86 7.75
CA TYR A 53 5.73 4.34 7.71
C TYR A 53 6.03 5.34 8.82
N VAL A 54 7.22 5.21 9.40
CA VAL A 54 7.85 6.24 10.23
C VAL A 54 9.34 6.17 9.97
N SER A 55 9.98 7.33 9.83
CA SER A 55 11.43 7.38 9.62
C SER A 55 12.17 6.90 10.88
N THR A 56 12.98 5.85 10.72
CA THR A 56 13.82 5.27 11.77
C THR A 56 15.28 5.21 11.32
N ASN A 57 16.20 5.21 12.28
CA ASN A 57 17.61 5.00 12.01
C ASN A 57 17.95 3.53 12.28
N GLY A 58 18.12 2.74 11.22
CA GLY A 58 18.43 1.32 11.33
C GLY A 58 17.23 0.45 11.69
N GLU A 59 17.51 -0.70 12.32
CA GLU A 59 16.49 -1.68 12.68
C GLU A 59 15.58 -1.23 13.84
N ASN A 60 14.37 -1.77 13.84
CA ASN A 60 13.41 -1.59 14.91
C ASN A 60 13.64 -2.61 16.03
N HIS A 61 13.81 -2.09 17.24
CA HIS A 61 14.01 -2.83 18.48
C HIS A 61 12.75 -3.50 19.03
N ILE A 62 12.14 -4.42 18.28
CA ILE A 62 10.89 -5.09 18.67
C ILE A 62 11.06 -6.01 19.91
N GLU A 63 12.28 -6.40 20.26
CA GLU A 63 12.63 -7.08 21.51
C GLU A 63 12.24 -6.29 22.77
N ARG A 64 12.06 -4.97 22.64
CA ARG A 64 11.58 -4.12 23.75
C ARG A 64 10.14 -4.44 24.17
N PHE A 65 9.36 -5.10 23.31
CA PHE A 65 8.04 -5.63 23.69
C PHE A 65 8.14 -6.92 24.52
N GLY A 66 9.27 -7.61 24.46
CA GLY A 66 9.52 -8.83 25.21
C GLY A 66 10.62 -9.70 24.57
N LYS A 67 11.33 -10.46 25.41
CA LYS A 67 12.46 -11.31 24.99
C LYS A 67 12.13 -12.32 23.88
N ILE A 68 10.87 -12.71 23.76
CA ILE A 68 10.41 -13.62 22.70
C ILE A 68 10.67 -13.07 21.28
N TYR A 69 10.85 -11.76 21.13
CA TYR A 69 11.10 -11.12 19.85
C TYR A 69 12.59 -10.91 19.52
N GLU A 70 13.53 -11.30 20.40
CA GLU A 70 14.99 -11.13 20.18
C GLU A 70 15.49 -11.81 18.90
N GLN A 71 14.84 -12.89 18.47
CA GLN A 71 15.19 -13.67 17.27
C GLN A 71 14.03 -13.69 16.26
N GLN A 72 13.15 -12.69 16.31
CA GLN A 72 12.00 -12.57 15.42
C GLN A 72 12.16 -11.31 14.58
N ASP A 73 11.60 -11.34 13.38
CA ASP A 73 11.56 -10.19 12.47
C ASP A 73 10.21 -9.46 12.51
N GLU A 74 9.23 -9.99 13.25
CA GLU A 74 7.86 -9.46 13.33
C GLU A 74 7.33 -9.53 14.77
N ALA A 75 6.69 -8.45 15.22
CA ALA A 75 5.85 -8.43 16.41
C ALA A 75 4.40 -8.10 16.05
N ARG A 76 3.48 -9.04 16.33
CA ARG A 76 2.03 -8.89 16.11
C ARG A 76 1.31 -8.30 17.31
N ASP A 77 0.04 -7.93 17.16
CA ASP A 77 -0.83 -7.37 18.21
C ASP A 77 -0.27 -6.09 18.83
N VAL A 78 0.32 -5.22 17.99
CA VAL A 78 0.86 -3.93 18.39
C VAL A 78 -0.20 -2.85 18.20
N LEU A 79 -0.40 -2.03 19.23
CA LEU A 79 -1.14 -0.76 19.13
C LEU A 79 -0.16 0.32 18.70
N VAL A 80 -0.28 0.75 17.44
CA VAL A 80 0.53 1.85 16.90
C VAL A 80 -0.23 3.15 17.11
N VAL A 81 0.36 4.09 17.84
CA VAL A 81 -0.22 5.40 18.10
C VAL A 81 0.55 6.43 17.29
N TRP A 82 -0.12 7.02 16.31
CA TRP A 82 0.45 8.05 15.45
C TRP A 82 0.39 9.40 16.14
N VAL A 83 1.52 10.11 16.14
CA VAL A 83 1.72 11.36 16.85
C VAL A 83 2.24 12.40 15.86
N ALA A 84 1.73 13.61 15.91
CA ALA A 84 2.27 14.71 15.13
C ALA A 84 2.26 16.03 15.93
N THR A 85 3.12 16.97 15.51
CA THR A 85 3.21 18.29 16.14
C THR A 85 2.27 19.28 15.46
N ASP A 86 1.36 19.89 16.24
CA ASP A 86 0.42 20.90 15.76
C ASP A 86 1.09 22.24 15.43
N GLY A 87 0.31 23.18 14.88
CA GLY A 87 0.78 24.52 14.50
C GLY A 87 1.30 25.39 15.66
N ILE A 88 1.12 24.97 16.93
CA ILE A 88 1.61 25.69 18.11
C ILE A 88 2.67 24.89 18.89
N GLY A 89 3.24 23.83 18.29
CA GLY A 89 4.36 23.08 18.85
C GLY A 89 3.98 22.04 19.92
N LYS A 90 2.71 21.60 19.98
CA LYS A 90 2.24 20.53 20.87
C LYS A 90 2.13 19.22 20.10
N ASN A 91 2.63 18.13 20.70
CA ASN A 91 2.53 16.79 20.14
C ASN A 91 1.17 16.21 20.51
N ARG A 92 0.46 15.66 19.53
CA ARG A 92 -0.90 15.13 19.70
C ARG A 92 -1.04 13.79 19.02
N ILE A 93 -1.90 12.94 19.57
CA ILE A 93 -2.35 11.74 18.86
C ILE A 93 -3.16 12.19 17.64
N VAL A 94 -2.78 11.70 16.47
CA VAL A 94 -3.50 11.94 15.21
C VAL A 94 -4.37 10.77 14.80
N GLY A 95 -4.00 9.55 15.23
CA GLY A 95 -4.69 8.32 14.89
C GLY A 95 -3.98 7.12 15.48
N TRP A 96 -4.48 5.93 15.19
CA TRP A 96 -3.88 4.69 15.65
C TRP A 96 -4.21 3.51 14.73
N TYR A 97 -3.36 2.50 14.76
CA TYR A 97 -3.67 1.17 14.24
C TYR A 97 -3.84 0.21 15.41
N LYS A 98 -4.92 -0.56 15.39
CA LYS A 98 -5.10 -1.70 16.29
C LYS A 98 -4.57 -2.97 15.63
N ASN A 99 -4.12 -3.91 16.45
CA ASN A 99 -3.71 -5.25 16.04
C ASN A 99 -2.68 -5.27 14.89
N ALA A 100 -1.79 -4.28 14.87
CA ALA A 100 -0.80 -4.14 13.82
C ALA A 100 0.33 -5.15 13.99
N SER A 101 0.97 -5.48 12.87
CA SER A 101 2.27 -6.13 12.79
C SER A 101 3.35 -5.06 12.68
N MET A 102 4.39 -5.14 13.50
CA MET A 102 5.60 -4.30 13.41
C MET A 102 6.78 -5.15 12.95
N PHE A 103 7.49 -4.67 11.94
CA PHE A 103 8.65 -5.36 11.38
C PHE A 103 9.96 -4.81 11.95
N ARG A 104 10.91 -5.71 12.24
CA ARG A 104 12.27 -5.37 12.65
C ARG A 104 12.98 -4.57 11.56
N TYR A 105 12.85 -5.04 10.33
CA TYR A 105 13.46 -4.41 9.16
C TYR A 105 12.41 -3.69 8.33
N TYR A 106 12.84 -2.61 7.69
CA TYR A 106 12.05 -1.87 6.72
C TYR A 106 11.60 -2.79 5.57
N GLN A 107 10.36 -2.63 5.15
CA GLN A 107 9.70 -3.38 4.09
C GLN A 107 9.29 -2.43 2.97
N GLU A 108 9.20 -2.94 1.74
CA GLU A 108 8.79 -2.16 0.57
C GLU A 108 7.76 -2.91 -0.25
N ILE A 109 6.76 -2.18 -0.72
CA ILE A 109 5.94 -2.55 -1.87
C ILE A 109 6.37 -1.63 -2.99
N PHE A 110 6.96 -2.20 -4.02
CA PHE A 110 7.26 -1.47 -5.25
C PHE A 110 6.05 -1.56 -6.16
N ASN A 111 5.56 -0.40 -6.57
CA ASN A 111 4.58 -0.38 -7.64
C ASN A 111 5.27 -0.76 -8.95
N SER A 112 4.57 -1.50 -9.77
CA SER A 112 4.93 -1.63 -11.18
C SER A 112 4.42 -0.40 -11.94
N ASN A 113 4.70 -0.26 -13.24
CA ASN A 113 4.13 0.83 -14.06
C ASN A 113 2.58 0.77 -14.20
N MET A 114 1.88 -0.03 -13.38
CA MET A 114 0.58 -0.64 -13.67
C MET A 114 -0.52 -0.23 -12.67
N GLY A 115 -0.25 0.78 -11.83
CA GLY A 115 -1.22 1.37 -10.90
C GLY A 115 -1.13 0.84 -9.46
N GLY A 116 -0.50 1.64 -8.59
CA GLY A 116 -0.20 1.27 -7.21
C GLY A 116 0.61 2.39 -6.52
N LEU A 117 1.11 2.13 -5.33
CA LEU A 117 1.91 3.08 -4.57
C LEU A 117 3.26 2.46 -4.21
N ASP A 118 4.33 3.23 -4.34
CA ASP A 118 5.63 2.88 -3.76
C ASP A 118 5.58 3.11 -2.25
N LEU A 119 5.37 2.03 -1.51
CA LEU A 119 5.15 2.06 -0.06
C LEU A 119 6.33 1.47 0.67
N GLY A 120 7.12 2.32 1.30
CA GLY A 120 7.98 1.92 2.40
C GLY A 120 7.15 1.76 3.67
N TYR A 121 7.35 0.70 4.45
CA TYR A 121 6.62 0.49 5.70
C TYR A 121 7.40 -0.30 6.74
N VAL A 122 7.02 -0.08 8.00
CA VAL A 122 7.48 -0.87 9.16
C VAL A 122 6.30 -1.38 9.99
N PHE A 123 5.08 -0.98 9.63
CA PHE A 123 3.83 -1.48 10.21
C PHE A 123 2.87 -1.94 9.13
N ARG A 124 2.10 -2.99 9.40
CA ARG A 124 0.95 -3.40 8.59
C ARG A 124 -0.24 -3.68 9.49
N ALA A 125 -1.40 -3.13 9.17
CA ALA A 125 -2.65 -3.39 9.88
C ALA A 125 -3.81 -3.46 8.88
N LYS A 126 -4.86 -4.20 9.22
CA LYS A 126 -6.09 -4.17 8.41
C LYS A 126 -6.63 -2.74 8.40
N ALA A 127 -7.06 -2.24 7.25
CA ALA A 127 -7.54 -0.87 7.12
C ALA A 127 -8.76 -0.60 8.03
N GLU A 128 -9.63 -1.59 8.27
CA GLU A 128 -10.76 -1.51 9.20
C GLU A 128 -10.35 -1.31 10.68
N GLU A 129 -9.09 -1.62 11.01
CA GLU A 129 -8.48 -1.43 12.34
C GLU A 129 -7.59 -0.17 12.41
N CYS A 130 -7.61 0.67 11.36
CA CYS A 130 -6.85 1.90 11.26
C CYS A 130 -7.77 3.11 11.39
N TYR A 131 -7.48 3.96 12.37
CA TYR A 131 -8.35 5.05 12.78
C TYR A 131 -7.60 6.36 12.71
N LEU A 132 -8.07 7.29 11.88
CA LEU A 132 -7.52 8.63 11.75
C LEU A 132 -8.49 9.65 12.34
N LEU A 133 -8.02 10.47 13.27
CA LEU A 133 -8.82 11.52 13.86
C LEU A 133 -8.91 12.73 12.92
N PRO A 134 -10.12 13.31 12.74
CA PRO A 134 -10.26 14.62 12.11
C PRO A 134 -9.44 15.66 12.87
N GLU A 135 -8.93 16.66 12.16
CA GLU A 135 -8.00 17.64 12.74
C GLU A 135 -8.51 18.28 14.04
N LYS A 136 -9.80 18.63 14.07
CA LYS A 136 -10.48 19.26 15.22
C LYS A 136 -10.58 18.34 16.45
N LYS A 137 -10.46 17.02 16.27
CA LYS A 137 -10.58 16.00 17.33
C LYS A 137 -9.23 15.56 17.90
N ARG A 138 -8.10 16.02 17.33
CA ARG A 138 -6.74 15.71 17.77
C ARG A 138 -6.39 16.47 19.05
N THR A 139 -7.02 16.13 20.17
CA THR A 139 -6.90 16.90 21.42
C THR A 139 -5.97 16.26 22.43
N PHE A 140 -5.75 14.96 22.35
CA PHE A 140 -4.95 14.20 23.30
C PHE A 140 -3.46 14.52 23.17
N LEU A 141 -2.85 15.01 24.25
CA LEU A 141 -1.45 15.44 24.27
C LEU A 141 -0.49 14.28 24.49
N VAL A 142 0.60 14.28 23.73
CA VAL A 142 1.74 13.37 23.93
C VAL A 142 2.91 14.12 24.56
N PRO A 143 3.39 13.71 25.75
CA PRO A 143 4.47 14.39 26.45
C PRO A 143 5.81 14.25 25.71
N ARG A 144 6.70 15.21 25.94
CA ARG A 144 8.08 15.19 25.42
C ARG A 144 9.06 14.99 26.58
N ALA A 145 9.99 14.05 26.43
CA ALA A 145 10.98 13.73 27.47
C ALA A 145 11.83 14.94 27.88
N GLN A 146 12.09 15.87 26.95
CA GLN A 146 12.81 17.12 27.24
C GLN A 146 12.08 18.00 28.28
N LYS A 147 10.75 17.93 28.38
CA LYS A 147 9.93 18.73 29.30
C LYS A 147 9.55 17.94 30.55
N GLU A 148 9.19 16.66 30.39
CA GLU A 148 8.64 15.84 31.48
C GLU A 148 9.68 14.94 32.17
N GLY A 149 10.89 14.84 31.61
CA GLY A 149 11.96 13.95 32.07
C GLY A 149 12.07 12.66 31.26
N GLN A 150 13.23 12.01 31.37
CA GLN A 150 13.55 10.77 30.64
C GLN A 150 12.53 9.67 30.94
N GLY A 151 12.07 8.98 29.89
CA GLY A 151 11.10 7.88 30.00
C GLY A 151 9.64 8.33 30.23
N ARG A 152 9.37 9.63 30.39
CA ARG A 152 8.02 10.17 30.64
C ARG A 152 7.35 10.79 29.41
N GLY A 153 7.99 10.69 28.25
CA GLY A 153 7.47 11.17 26.98
C GLY A 153 8.38 10.81 25.82
N MET A 154 7.99 11.23 24.61
CA MET A 154 8.77 11.00 23.40
C MET A 154 10.09 11.78 23.43
N GLY A 155 11.18 11.08 23.07
CA GLY A 155 12.52 11.64 22.95
C GLY A 155 12.78 12.26 21.58
N GLN A 156 14.06 12.33 21.18
CA GLN A 156 14.46 12.82 19.85
C GLN A 156 14.16 11.84 18.73
N ALA A 157 14.12 10.53 19.02
CA ALA A 157 13.74 9.51 18.05
C ALA A 157 12.25 9.62 17.69
N ASN A 158 11.91 9.26 16.45
CA ASN A 158 10.51 9.25 16.00
C ASN A 158 9.69 8.11 16.64
N ILE A 159 10.34 7.07 17.13
CA ILE A 159 9.69 5.96 17.83
C ILE A 159 9.90 6.07 19.34
N TRP A 160 8.83 5.87 20.10
CA TRP A 160 8.86 5.68 21.54
C TRP A 160 8.09 4.42 21.95
N TYR A 161 8.82 3.45 22.51
CA TYR A 161 8.28 2.16 22.97
C TYR A 161 7.47 2.24 24.28
N ALA A 162 7.46 3.39 24.95
CA ALA A 162 6.73 3.62 26.20
C ALA A 162 6.95 2.52 27.26
N ASP A 163 8.18 2.01 27.35
CA ASP A 163 8.54 0.81 28.12
C ASP A 163 9.12 1.11 29.52
N SER A 164 9.17 2.40 29.90
CA SER A 164 9.52 2.83 31.26
C SER A 164 8.41 2.48 32.26
N GLU A 165 8.77 2.39 33.54
CA GLU A 165 7.79 2.09 34.59
C GLU A 165 6.64 3.11 34.62
N TYR A 166 6.97 4.41 34.60
CA TYR A 166 5.99 5.48 34.54
C TYR A 166 5.09 5.38 33.29
N ALA A 167 5.68 5.15 32.12
CA ALA A 167 4.89 5.06 30.90
C ALA A 167 3.91 3.89 30.95
N LYS A 168 4.36 2.71 31.42
CA LYS A 168 3.54 1.51 31.57
C LYS A 168 2.43 1.64 32.61
N GLN A 169 2.72 2.26 33.75
CA GLN A 169 1.78 2.36 34.88
C GLN A 169 0.82 3.55 34.78
N GLU A 170 1.26 4.68 34.22
CA GLU A 170 0.51 5.94 34.28
C GLU A 170 0.02 6.40 32.91
N TYR A 171 0.91 6.44 31.91
CA TYR A 171 0.61 7.11 30.64
C TYR A 171 -0.11 6.20 29.64
N VAL A 172 0.39 4.99 29.42
CA VAL A 172 -0.19 4.01 28.49
C VAL A 172 -1.63 3.64 28.87
N PRO A 173 -2.00 3.41 30.15
CA PRO A 173 -3.39 3.14 30.51
C PRO A 173 -4.35 4.27 30.12
N ARG A 174 -3.94 5.54 30.29
CA ARG A 174 -4.75 6.71 29.87
C ARG A 174 -4.93 6.78 28.36
N VAL A 175 -3.91 6.42 27.59
CA VAL A 175 -4.00 6.36 26.12
C VAL A 175 -4.93 5.23 25.67
N ILE A 176 -4.83 4.05 26.30
CA ILE A 176 -5.72 2.91 26.02
C ILE A 176 -7.16 3.26 26.38
N GLU A 177 -7.38 3.91 27.51
CA GLU A 177 -8.70 4.39 27.93
C GLU A 177 -9.28 5.38 26.91
N TYR A 178 -8.51 6.39 26.50
CA TYR A 178 -8.90 7.34 25.47
C TYR A 178 -9.30 6.65 24.16
N ILE A 179 -8.49 5.71 23.67
CA ILE A 179 -8.77 4.98 22.42
C ILE A 179 -10.01 4.09 22.54
N ASN A 180 -10.22 3.44 23.69
CA ASN A 180 -11.36 2.54 23.90
C ASN A 180 -12.67 3.30 24.13
N GLN A 181 -12.61 4.50 24.72
CA GLN A 181 -13.78 5.35 25.01
C GLN A 181 -14.07 6.36 23.89
N TYR A 182 -13.23 6.45 22.86
CA TYR A 182 -13.46 7.37 21.76
C TYR A 182 -14.71 6.96 20.97
N ASP A 183 -15.70 7.84 20.94
CA ASP A 183 -16.99 7.69 20.27
C ASP A 183 -17.23 8.74 19.17
N GLY A 184 -16.18 9.51 18.84
CA GLY A 184 -16.23 10.54 17.81
C GLY A 184 -16.15 9.99 16.39
N GLU A 185 -16.21 10.91 15.43
CA GLU A 185 -16.07 10.60 14.00
C GLU A 185 -14.60 10.33 13.63
N PHE A 186 -14.38 9.51 12.60
CA PHE A 186 -13.07 9.27 12.01
C PHE A 186 -13.01 9.84 10.60
N VAL A 187 -11.81 10.20 10.15
CA VAL A 187 -11.55 10.34 8.71
C VAL A 187 -11.74 8.96 8.10
N HIS A 188 -12.42 8.90 6.96
CA HIS A 188 -12.71 7.65 6.27
C HIS A 188 -11.40 7.02 5.76
N VAL A 189 -11.04 5.83 6.23
CA VAL A 189 -9.81 5.12 5.86
C VAL A 189 -10.14 3.92 4.98
N ALA A 190 -10.88 2.96 5.53
CA ALA A 190 -11.26 1.72 4.84
C ALA A 190 -12.60 1.85 4.12
N PHE A 191 -12.70 1.27 2.92
CA PHE A 191 -14.01 1.12 2.26
C PHE A 191 -14.70 -0.13 2.79
N THR A 192 -15.97 0.03 3.12
CA THR A 192 -16.86 -1.08 3.48
C THR A 192 -17.31 -1.83 2.23
N GLU A 193 -17.69 -3.10 2.37
CA GLU A 193 -18.32 -3.88 1.30
C GLU A 193 -19.52 -3.13 0.69
N ASN A 194 -20.35 -2.51 1.53
CA ASN A 194 -21.49 -1.73 1.04
C ASN A 194 -21.08 -0.54 0.19
N GLU A 195 -19.96 0.14 0.49
CA GLU A 195 -19.46 1.26 -0.30
C GLU A 195 -18.87 0.81 -1.64
N ILE A 196 -18.16 -0.32 -1.64
CA ILE A 196 -17.55 -0.91 -2.84
C ILE A 196 -18.64 -1.32 -3.85
N HIS A 197 -19.75 -1.90 -3.38
CA HIS A 197 -20.85 -2.39 -4.23
C HIS A 197 -21.98 -1.38 -4.42
N ALA A 198 -21.86 -0.18 -3.86
CA ALA A 198 -22.91 0.85 -3.97
C ALA A 198 -23.08 1.34 -5.41
N GLU A 199 -24.32 1.65 -5.78
CA GLU A 199 -24.65 2.32 -7.03
C GLU A 199 -24.60 3.85 -6.89
N ALA A 200 -24.48 4.55 -8.01
CA ALA A 200 -24.56 5.99 -8.05
C ALA A 200 -26.01 6.45 -7.84
N GLN A 201 -26.20 7.49 -7.03
CA GLN A 201 -27.49 8.17 -6.92
C GLN A 201 -27.65 9.11 -8.12
N THR A 202 -28.16 8.58 -9.24
CA THR A 202 -28.30 9.29 -10.51
C THR A 202 -29.53 8.81 -11.28
N GLU A 203 -30.12 9.69 -12.10
CA GLU A 203 -31.16 9.34 -13.09
C GLU A 203 -30.58 9.02 -14.47
N GLU A 204 -29.27 9.19 -14.66
CA GLU A 204 -28.61 8.91 -15.94
C GLU A 204 -28.60 7.40 -16.23
N THR A 205 -29.01 7.04 -17.44
CA THR A 205 -29.13 5.64 -17.91
C THR A 205 -28.29 5.38 -19.17
N ASP A 206 -27.71 6.41 -19.78
CA ASP A 206 -26.77 6.25 -20.89
C ASP A 206 -25.46 5.64 -20.39
N ILE A 207 -25.22 4.39 -20.77
CA ILE A 207 -24.05 3.61 -20.38
C ILE A 207 -22.76 4.36 -20.72
N ASN A 208 -22.66 5.02 -21.88
CA ASN A 208 -21.41 5.68 -22.27
C ASN A 208 -21.08 6.86 -21.36
N LYS A 209 -22.09 7.63 -20.94
CA LYS A 209 -21.89 8.72 -19.99
C LYS A 209 -21.54 8.20 -18.59
N LEU A 210 -22.17 7.11 -18.15
CA LEU A 210 -21.83 6.50 -16.86
C LEU A 210 -20.37 6.01 -16.85
N LEU A 211 -19.91 5.40 -17.93
CA LEU A 211 -18.51 4.99 -18.09
C LEU A 211 -17.56 6.21 -18.12
N GLU A 212 -17.89 7.26 -18.87
CA GLU A 212 -17.08 8.49 -18.89
C GLU A 212 -16.93 9.10 -17.50
N ILE A 213 -18.03 9.18 -16.73
CA ILE A 213 -17.99 9.69 -15.35
C ILE A 213 -17.15 8.77 -14.47
N SER A 214 -17.27 7.46 -14.62
CA SER A 214 -16.46 6.48 -13.88
C SER A 214 -14.97 6.69 -14.14
N GLN A 215 -14.58 6.83 -15.41
CA GLN A 215 -13.17 6.92 -15.84
C GLN A 215 -12.50 8.24 -15.49
N THR A 216 -13.29 9.32 -15.35
CA THR A 216 -12.76 10.68 -15.11
C THR A 216 -12.93 11.14 -13.66
N ALA A 217 -13.60 10.35 -12.81
CA ALA A 217 -13.78 10.69 -11.41
C ALA A 217 -12.46 10.61 -10.63
N ALA A 218 -12.06 11.73 -10.04
CA ALA A 218 -10.91 11.78 -9.13
C ALA A 218 -11.18 11.10 -7.77
N ASP A 219 -12.45 11.00 -7.36
CA ASP A 219 -12.85 10.27 -6.15
C ASP A 219 -13.07 8.79 -6.48
N PRO A 220 -12.29 7.86 -5.89
CA PRO A 220 -12.39 6.44 -6.19
C PRO A 220 -13.78 5.84 -5.90
N LEU A 221 -14.47 6.30 -4.85
CA LEU A 221 -15.82 5.80 -4.54
C LEU A 221 -16.85 6.27 -5.56
N LYS A 222 -16.73 7.51 -6.05
CA LYS A 222 -17.54 7.98 -7.16
C LYS A 222 -17.28 7.15 -8.43
N ALA A 223 -16.02 6.89 -8.77
CA ALA A 223 -15.67 6.06 -9.93
C ALA A 223 -16.36 4.68 -9.83
N LEU A 224 -16.17 3.98 -8.71
CA LEU A 224 -16.79 2.68 -8.45
C LEU A 224 -18.32 2.70 -8.54
N ARG A 225 -18.98 3.70 -7.94
CA ARG A 225 -20.44 3.80 -7.96
C ARG A 225 -21.02 3.92 -9.36
N PHE A 226 -20.38 4.72 -10.22
CA PHE A 226 -20.78 4.87 -11.61
C PHE A 226 -20.46 3.60 -12.42
N ALA A 227 -19.33 2.94 -12.17
CA ALA A 227 -19.02 1.64 -12.77
C ALA A 227 -20.04 0.56 -12.40
N ASN A 228 -20.40 0.45 -11.11
CA ASN A 228 -21.43 -0.47 -10.61
C ASN A 228 -22.78 -0.23 -11.30
N THR A 229 -23.17 1.04 -11.43
CA THR A 229 -24.43 1.42 -12.09
C THR A 229 -24.42 1.03 -13.57
N ALA A 230 -23.32 1.31 -14.28
CA ALA A 230 -23.17 0.95 -15.70
C ALA A 230 -23.27 -0.58 -15.91
N MET A 231 -22.55 -1.36 -15.11
CA MET A 231 -22.55 -2.82 -15.19
C MET A 231 -23.91 -3.43 -14.83
N LYS A 232 -24.66 -2.81 -13.90
CA LYS A 232 -26.03 -3.24 -13.57
C LYS A 232 -27.02 -2.99 -14.70
N LEU A 233 -26.88 -1.88 -15.43
CA LEU A 233 -27.75 -1.55 -16.56
C LEU A 233 -27.44 -2.41 -17.79
N ASP A 234 -26.16 -2.69 -18.02
CA ASP A 234 -25.69 -3.56 -19.10
C ASP A 234 -24.50 -4.39 -18.61
N TYR A 235 -24.70 -5.70 -18.51
CA TYR A 235 -23.62 -6.62 -18.18
C TYR A 235 -22.90 -7.03 -19.47
N SER A 236 -21.79 -6.36 -19.76
CA SER A 236 -21.01 -6.56 -20.98
C SER A 236 -19.51 -6.44 -20.70
N TYR A 237 -18.68 -6.92 -21.64
CA TYR A 237 -17.22 -6.81 -21.55
C TYR A 237 -16.79 -5.38 -21.16
N LYS A 238 -17.37 -4.37 -21.80
CA LYS A 238 -17.03 -2.95 -21.59
C LYS A 238 -17.33 -2.48 -20.16
N THR A 239 -18.49 -2.83 -19.61
CA THR A 239 -18.91 -2.36 -18.29
C THR A 239 -18.21 -3.11 -17.16
N VAL A 240 -17.95 -4.41 -17.34
CA VAL A 240 -17.17 -5.24 -16.41
C VAL A 240 -15.71 -4.78 -16.37
N MET A 241 -15.07 -4.55 -17.54
CA MET A 241 -13.71 -3.98 -17.60
C MET A 241 -13.62 -2.66 -16.84
N ASN A 242 -14.57 -1.75 -17.08
CA ASN A 242 -14.56 -0.44 -16.42
C ASN A 242 -14.70 -0.54 -14.90
N ARG A 243 -15.46 -1.51 -14.39
CA ARG A 243 -15.55 -1.74 -12.93
C ARG A 243 -14.25 -2.32 -12.38
N GLY A 244 -13.63 -3.27 -13.10
CA GLY A 244 -12.29 -3.77 -12.78
C GLY A 244 -11.26 -2.63 -12.72
N ASP A 245 -11.28 -1.72 -13.69
CA ASP A 245 -10.37 -0.56 -13.74
C ASP A 245 -10.63 0.42 -12.57
N ALA A 246 -11.88 0.67 -12.22
CA ALA A 246 -12.23 1.49 -11.07
C ALA A 246 -11.80 0.84 -9.75
N MET A 247 -11.91 -0.49 -9.64
CA MET A 247 -11.42 -1.26 -8.49
C MET A 247 -9.89 -1.19 -8.40
N LEU A 248 -9.18 -1.39 -9.52
CA LEU A 248 -7.74 -1.26 -9.63
C LEU A 248 -7.26 0.13 -9.18
N TYR A 249 -7.89 1.21 -9.69
CA TYR A 249 -7.59 2.59 -9.31
C TYR A 249 -7.78 2.86 -7.82
N SER A 250 -8.70 2.11 -7.19
CA SER A 250 -9.01 2.18 -5.76
C SER A 250 -8.24 1.16 -4.90
N PHE A 251 -7.20 0.53 -5.46
CA PHE A 251 -6.37 -0.52 -4.84
C PHE A 251 -7.17 -1.73 -4.33
N ARG A 252 -8.31 -2.03 -4.95
CA ARG A 252 -9.17 -3.20 -4.67
C ARG A 252 -8.79 -4.34 -5.61
N TYR A 253 -7.60 -4.88 -5.40
CA TYR A 253 -7.00 -5.85 -6.30
C TYR A 253 -7.72 -7.19 -6.26
N ASP A 254 -8.11 -7.67 -5.08
CA ASP A 254 -8.82 -8.93 -4.97
C ASP A 254 -10.20 -8.87 -5.65
N GLU A 255 -10.92 -7.75 -5.53
CA GLU A 255 -12.19 -7.53 -6.22
C GLU A 255 -12.00 -7.33 -7.74
N ALA A 256 -10.98 -6.56 -8.15
CA ALA A 256 -10.67 -6.34 -9.57
C ALA A 256 -10.33 -7.65 -10.30
N VAL A 257 -9.69 -8.61 -9.62
CA VAL A 257 -9.40 -9.95 -10.15
C VAL A 257 -10.67 -10.67 -10.59
N GLU A 258 -11.77 -10.54 -9.84
CA GLU A 258 -13.04 -11.18 -10.16
C GLU A 258 -13.63 -10.60 -11.46
N ASP A 259 -13.56 -9.28 -11.60
CA ASP A 259 -14.07 -8.57 -12.78
C ASP A 259 -13.25 -8.86 -14.04
N TYR A 260 -11.92 -8.85 -13.96
CA TYR A 260 -11.12 -9.15 -15.13
C TYR A 260 -11.26 -10.60 -15.57
N LYS A 261 -11.47 -11.55 -14.65
CA LYS A 261 -11.85 -12.93 -15.00
C LYS A 261 -13.17 -12.97 -15.76
N CYS A 262 -14.19 -12.27 -15.26
CA CYS A 262 -15.48 -12.18 -15.95
C CYS A 262 -15.34 -11.53 -17.34
N ALA A 263 -14.52 -10.48 -17.46
CA ALA A 263 -14.25 -9.83 -18.73
C ALA A 263 -13.55 -10.76 -19.73
N MET A 264 -12.59 -11.59 -19.28
CA MET A 264 -11.96 -12.61 -20.11
C MET A 264 -12.97 -13.63 -20.66
N ASP A 265 -13.93 -14.06 -19.83
CA ASP A 265 -14.98 -15.00 -20.26
C ASP A 265 -15.97 -14.34 -21.26
N LEU A 266 -16.21 -13.04 -21.13
CA LEU A 266 -17.09 -12.28 -22.02
C LEU A 266 -16.46 -11.95 -23.39
N ASN A 267 -15.14 -11.81 -23.45
CA ASN A 267 -14.40 -11.58 -24.69
C ASN A 267 -13.05 -12.30 -24.67
N GLU A 268 -13.06 -13.57 -25.05
CA GLU A 268 -11.87 -14.41 -25.04
C GLU A 268 -10.74 -13.89 -25.94
N SER A 269 -11.04 -13.07 -26.95
CA SER A 269 -10.05 -12.57 -27.91
C SER A 269 -9.30 -11.32 -27.43
N ASP A 270 -9.81 -10.63 -26.41
CA ASP A 270 -9.19 -9.41 -25.91
C ASP A 270 -8.09 -9.72 -24.89
N THR A 271 -6.89 -9.18 -25.13
CA THR A 271 -5.74 -9.35 -24.24
C THR A 271 -5.76 -8.37 -23.07
N ASN A 272 -6.53 -7.27 -23.13
CA ASN A 272 -6.52 -6.23 -22.09
C ASN A 272 -6.87 -6.77 -20.70
N ALA A 273 -7.94 -7.57 -20.60
CA ALA A 273 -8.35 -8.17 -19.32
C ALA A 273 -7.29 -9.11 -18.75
N ARG A 274 -6.61 -9.87 -19.62
CA ARG A 274 -5.51 -10.77 -19.24
C ARG A 274 -4.29 -9.98 -18.79
N THR A 275 -3.96 -8.89 -19.49
CA THR A 275 -2.84 -8.01 -19.11
C THR A 275 -3.08 -7.43 -17.73
N ASN A 276 -4.23 -6.80 -17.49
CA ASN A 276 -4.58 -6.24 -16.18
C ASN A 276 -4.56 -7.29 -15.06
N LEU A 277 -5.03 -8.51 -15.36
CA LEU A 277 -5.05 -9.60 -14.39
C LEU A 277 -3.64 -10.15 -14.10
N MET A 278 -2.77 -10.26 -15.10
CA MET A 278 -1.35 -10.61 -14.92
C MET A 278 -0.69 -9.57 -13.99
N ASP A 279 -0.97 -8.30 -14.24
CA ASP A 279 -0.38 -7.19 -13.52
C ASP A 279 -0.83 -7.17 -12.05
N ILE A 280 -2.11 -7.44 -11.80
CA ILE A 280 -2.61 -7.61 -10.43
C ILE A 280 -1.98 -8.82 -9.75
N TYR A 281 -1.81 -9.95 -10.44
CA TYR A 281 -1.13 -11.10 -9.85
C TYR A 281 0.32 -10.80 -9.49
N ILE A 282 1.04 -10.01 -10.29
CA ILE A 282 2.36 -9.51 -9.95
C ILE A 282 2.31 -8.67 -8.66
N MET A 283 1.36 -7.73 -8.55
CA MET A 283 1.21 -6.87 -7.37
C MET A 283 0.82 -7.63 -6.10
N LEU A 284 0.08 -8.74 -6.24
CA LEU A 284 -0.29 -9.61 -5.14
C LEU A 284 0.76 -10.68 -4.82
N GLU A 285 1.92 -10.64 -5.49
CA GLU A 285 2.99 -11.66 -5.41
C GLU A 285 2.51 -13.10 -5.71
N LYS A 286 1.44 -13.21 -6.51
CA LYS A 286 0.88 -14.48 -7.01
C LYS A 286 1.65 -14.90 -8.27
N ASN A 287 2.94 -15.21 -8.08
CA ASN A 287 3.89 -15.40 -9.17
C ASN A 287 3.51 -16.55 -10.11
N GLU A 288 3.00 -17.66 -9.59
CA GLU A 288 2.59 -18.81 -10.41
C GLU A 288 1.43 -18.44 -11.35
N GLU A 289 0.41 -17.75 -10.82
CA GLU A 289 -0.73 -17.26 -11.60
C GLU A 289 -0.31 -16.19 -12.62
N ALA A 290 0.58 -15.27 -12.23
CA ALA A 290 1.15 -14.26 -13.12
C ALA A 290 1.94 -14.89 -14.28
N ILE A 291 2.79 -15.88 -13.99
CA ILE A 291 3.57 -16.61 -15.02
C ILE A 291 2.63 -17.30 -15.99
N LYS A 292 1.65 -18.07 -15.48
CA LYS A 292 0.69 -18.77 -16.32
C LYS A 292 -0.03 -17.80 -17.27
N MET A 293 -0.48 -16.67 -16.74
CA MET A 293 -1.18 -15.66 -17.53
C MET A 293 -0.28 -15.01 -18.57
N GLY A 294 0.95 -14.65 -18.20
CA GLY A 294 1.93 -14.09 -19.11
C GLY A 294 2.29 -15.04 -20.25
N GLU A 295 2.40 -16.34 -19.99
CA GLU A 295 2.67 -17.34 -21.05
C GLU A 295 1.48 -17.56 -21.99
N GLU A 296 0.25 -17.36 -21.52
CA GLU A 296 -0.94 -17.33 -22.37
C GLU A 296 -0.96 -16.06 -23.22
N LEU A 297 -0.72 -14.90 -22.62
CA LEU A 297 -0.60 -13.60 -23.29
C LEU A 297 0.50 -13.60 -24.36
N GLU A 298 1.68 -14.15 -24.08
CA GLU A 298 2.81 -14.23 -25.01
C GLU A 298 2.45 -14.96 -26.33
N LYS A 299 1.43 -15.82 -26.32
CA LYS A 299 0.93 -16.56 -27.50
C LYS A 299 -0.17 -15.81 -28.26
N LEU A 300 -0.90 -14.93 -27.58
CA LEU A 300 -2.09 -14.26 -28.10
C LEU A 300 -1.78 -12.83 -28.55
N GLU A 301 -0.88 -12.15 -27.87
CA GLU A 301 -0.55 -10.75 -28.14
C GLU A 301 0.20 -10.61 -29.45
N THR A 302 -0.25 -9.64 -30.25
CA THR A 302 0.29 -9.34 -31.58
C THR A 302 0.97 -7.99 -31.65
N ASP A 303 0.66 -7.08 -30.71
CA ASP A 303 1.38 -5.83 -30.54
C ASP A 303 2.79 -6.10 -30.01
N GLU A 304 3.79 -5.62 -30.75
CA GLU A 304 5.19 -5.92 -30.46
C GLU A 304 5.68 -5.27 -29.16
N GLU A 305 5.19 -4.08 -28.83
CA GLU A 305 5.58 -3.34 -27.62
C GLU A 305 4.97 -3.98 -26.39
N ILE A 306 3.68 -4.33 -26.44
CA ILE A 306 3.00 -5.05 -25.35
C ILE A 306 3.65 -6.42 -25.13
N LEU A 307 3.94 -7.15 -26.21
CA LEU A 307 4.58 -8.46 -26.16
C LEU A 307 5.99 -8.39 -25.53
N ASP A 308 6.75 -7.33 -25.81
CA ASP A 308 8.06 -7.13 -25.19
C ASP A 308 7.95 -6.87 -23.69
N ASN A 309 6.97 -6.07 -23.27
CA ASN A 309 6.67 -5.83 -21.87
C ASN A 309 6.26 -7.12 -21.14
N ILE A 310 5.40 -7.94 -21.75
CA ILE A 310 5.03 -9.26 -21.22
C ILE A 310 6.26 -10.14 -21.02
N LYS A 311 7.16 -10.21 -22.01
CA LYS A 311 8.40 -11.00 -21.93
C LYS A 311 9.34 -10.51 -20.83
N LEU A 312 9.46 -9.19 -20.65
CA LEU A 312 10.24 -8.61 -19.56
C LEU A 312 9.62 -8.90 -18.19
N ASN A 313 8.29 -8.82 -18.05
CA ASN A 313 7.57 -9.19 -16.83
C ASN A 313 7.78 -10.67 -16.50
N LEU A 314 7.59 -11.57 -17.48
CA LEU A 314 7.86 -13.00 -17.34
C LEU A 314 9.30 -13.28 -16.95
N ALA A 315 10.27 -12.60 -17.57
CA ALA A 315 11.68 -12.77 -17.21
C ALA A 315 11.96 -12.38 -15.75
N SER A 316 11.39 -11.27 -15.27
CA SER A 316 11.46 -10.91 -13.86
C SER A 316 10.83 -11.98 -12.96
N LEU A 317 9.64 -12.48 -13.30
CA LEU A 317 8.95 -13.52 -12.53
C LEU A 317 9.75 -14.83 -12.47
N TYR A 318 10.30 -15.27 -13.59
CA TYR A 318 11.18 -16.45 -13.61
C TYR A 318 12.50 -16.24 -12.85
N CYS A 319 13.03 -15.02 -12.81
CA CYS A 319 14.17 -14.69 -11.94
C CYS A 319 13.78 -14.82 -10.45
N ILE A 320 12.57 -14.39 -10.09
CA ILE A 320 12.04 -14.54 -8.73
C ILE A 320 11.93 -16.03 -8.36
N GLU A 321 11.31 -16.82 -9.23
CA GLU A 321 11.12 -18.28 -9.09
C GLU A 321 12.37 -19.12 -9.37
N GLN A 322 13.51 -18.48 -9.67
CA GLN A 322 14.81 -19.12 -9.90
C GLN A 322 14.86 -20.05 -11.13
N ASP A 323 13.93 -19.90 -12.08
CA ASP A 323 13.98 -20.53 -13.39
C ASP A 323 14.81 -19.65 -14.36
N PHE A 324 16.13 -19.73 -14.21
CA PHE A 324 17.02 -18.88 -14.97
C PHE A 324 17.07 -19.22 -16.47
N GLU A 325 16.61 -20.42 -16.87
CA GLU A 325 16.55 -20.83 -18.27
C GLU A 325 15.41 -20.11 -18.99
N GLN A 326 14.20 -20.17 -18.43
CA GLN A 326 13.01 -19.52 -18.99
C GLN A 326 13.14 -17.99 -18.97
N MET A 327 13.84 -17.45 -17.98
CA MET A 327 14.19 -16.04 -17.91
C MET A 327 15.10 -15.63 -19.07
N GLU A 328 16.27 -16.28 -19.23
CA GLU A 328 17.26 -15.88 -20.25
C GLU A 328 16.73 -16.10 -21.68
N LYS A 329 15.91 -17.14 -21.90
CA LYS A 329 15.21 -17.39 -23.16
C LYS A 329 14.45 -16.15 -23.66
N ARG A 330 13.80 -15.42 -22.76
CA ARG A 330 13.02 -14.21 -23.09
C ARG A 330 13.92 -12.98 -23.20
N LEU A 331 14.86 -12.79 -22.28
CA LEU A 331 15.78 -11.64 -22.31
C LEU A 331 16.62 -11.58 -23.59
N VAL A 332 17.07 -12.73 -24.13
CA VAL A 332 17.84 -12.77 -25.38
C VAL A 332 17.02 -12.29 -26.58
N LEU A 333 15.72 -12.54 -26.60
CA LEU A 333 14.84 -12.06 -27.67
C LEU A 333 14.71 -10.54 -27.63
N ILE A 334 14.55 -9.97 -26.44
CA ILE A 334 14.39 -8.52 -26.23
C ILE A 334 15.72 -7.79 -26.46
N ALA A 335 16.84 -8.31 -25.96
CA ALA A 335 18.15 -7.67 -26.06
C ALA A 335 18.60 -7.44 -27.52
N LYS A 336 18.15 -8.28 -28.46
CA LYS A 336 18.42 -8.13 -29.90
C LYS A 336 17.83 -6.85 -30.51
N LYS A 337 16.85 -6.24 -29.87
CA LYS A 337 16.21 -5.02 -30.34
C LYS A 337 17.02 -3.76 -30.03
N GLU A 338 18.02 -3.87 -29.15
CA GLU A 338 18.94 -2.79 -28.77
C GLU A 338 18.25 -1.52 -28.24
N ILE A 339 17.03 -1.66 -27.71
CA ILE A 339 16.26 -0.58 -27.12
C ILE A 339 16.85 -0.23 -25.74
N ALA A 340 17.25 1.03 -25.56
CA ALA A 340 18.00 1.48 -24.38
C ALA A 340 17.26 1.20 -23.06
N GLU A 341 15.95 1.49 -23.02
CA GLU A 341 15.10 1.25 -21.84
C GLU A 341 15.06 -0.25 -21.47
N TYR A 342 14.85 -1.12 -22.48
CA TYR A 342 14.81 -2.56 -22.25
C TYR A 342 16.16 -3.10 -21.80
N ASN A 343 17.26 -2.59 -22.35
CA ASN A 343 18.60 -3.00 -21.96
C ASN A 343 18.91 -2.70 -20.48
N GLU A 344 18.45 -1.57 -19.96
CA GLU A 344 18.61 -1.27 -18.53
C GLU A 344 17.81 -2.25 -17.67
N ARG A 345 16.56 -2.54 -18.08
CA ARG A 345 15.71 -3.50 -17.38
C ARG A 345 16.29 -4.93 -17.42
N ILE A 346 16.80 -5.36 -18.58
CA ILE A 346 17.50 -6.64 -18.77
C ILE A 346 18.71 -6.73 -17.84
N LYS A 347 19.51 -5.66 -17.76
CA LYS A 347 20.70 -5.60 -16.91
C LYS A 347 20.32 -5.80 -15.43
N VAL A 348 19.32 -5.08 -14.94
CA VAL A 348 18.82 -5.23 -13.56
C VAL A 348 18.36 -6.66 -13.28
N ILE A 349 17.56 -7.26 -14.17
CA ILE A 349 17.09 -8.65 -14.01
C ILE A 349 18.27 -9.63 -13.92
N ARG A 350 19.30 -9.47 -14.77
CA ARG A 350 20.50 -10.32 -14.76
C ARG A 350 21.37 -10.10 -13.52
N GLU A 351 21.46 -8.88 -13.00
CA GLU A 351 22.17 -8.58 -11.75
C GLU A 351 21.50 -9.29 -10.56
N ILE A 352 20.17 -9.16 -10.42
CA ILE A 352 19.38 -9.87 -9.40
C ILE A 352 19.59 -11.39 -9.52
N ALA A 353 19.55 -11.93 -10.75
CA ALA A 353 19.77 -13.35 -10.98
C ALA A 353 21.18 -13.82 -10.56
N GLN A 354 22.21 -13.01 -10.81
CA GLN A 354 23.58 -13.32 -10.39
C GLN A 354 23.70 -13.35 -8.87
N GLU A 355 23.09 -12.40 -8.16
CA GLU A 355 23.08 -12.39 -6.70
C GLU A 355 22.38 -13.62 -6.14
N LYS A 356 21.18 -13.95 -6.64
CA LYS A 356 20.46 -15.17 -6.25
C LYS A 356 21.30 -16.43 -6.47
N LYS A 357 21.98 -16.54 -7.62
CA LYS A 357 22.90 -17.66 -7.91
C LYS A 357 24.05 -17.75 -6.91
N ARG A 358 24.65 -16.62 -6.52
CA ARG A 358 25.71 -16.59 -5.50
C ARG A 358 25.18 -17.08 -4.15
N TYR A 359 24.03 -16.60 -3.71
CA TYR A 359 23.40 -17.04 -2.46
C TYR A 359 23.10 -18.54 -2.44
N MET A 360 22.59 -19.10 -3.54
CA MET A 360 22.36 -20.54 -3.64
C MET A 360 23.65 -21.34 -3.57
N SER A 361 24.73 -20.86 -4.19
CA SER A 361 26.03 -21.56 -4.17
C SER A 361 26.74 -21.53 -2.80
N MET A 362 26.29 -20.65 -1.90
CA MET A 362 26.79 -20.54 -0.52
C MET A 362 26.03 -21.41 0.48
N ARG A 363 24.89 -21.99 0.08
CA ARG A 363 24.11 -22.97 0.86
C ARG A 363 24.46 -24.38 0.41
#